data_AF-A0A7S1UNE8-F1
#
_entry.id   AF-A0A7S1UNE8-F1
#
_cell.length_a   1.000
_cell.length_b   1.000
_cell.length_c   1.000
_cell.angle_alpha   90.00
_cell.angle_beta   90.00
_cell.angle_gamma   90.00
#
_symmetry.space_group_name_H-M   'P 1'
#
loop_
_entity.id
_entity.type
_entity.pdbx_description
1 polymer ?
#
loop_
_entity_poly.entity_id
_entity_poly.type
_entity_poly.pdbx_seq_one_letter_code
_entity_poly.pdbx_strand_id
1 'polypeptide(L)'
;TIEQLKLNIDAVSVRRSILQGTRGQTRPPVLRLLDDTHIKVKRGSSAKLRVYIPSTINARSSTVPPTTFFLMQALKAALPRVIVQGIHSINRAVINEEDKHGRTSYHLLVEGYGLAEVMGSPGVDGRHTTT
;
A
#
# COMPACT_ATOMS: atom_id res chain seq x y z
N THR A 1 11.47 -19.46 -9.67
CA THR A 1 12.08 -18.69 -10.79
C THR A 1 11.91 -17.21 -10.52
N ILE A 2 12.76 -16.34 -11.07
CA ILE A 2 12.74 -14.87 -10.85
C ILE A 2 11.33 -14.24 -11.00
N GLU A 3 10.47 -14.81 -11.84
CA GLU A 3 9.07 -14.39 -12.01
C GLU A 3 8.23 -14.39 -10.71
N GLN A 4 8.56 -15.25 -9.74
CA GLN A 4 7.87 -15.27 -8.43
C GLN A 4 8.25 -14.09 -7.52
N LEU A 5 9.35 -13.38 -7.81
CA LEU A 5 9.78 -12.19 -7.07
C LEU A 5 9.12 -10.91 -7.59
N LYS A 6 8.37 -10.98 -8.70
CA LYS A 6 7.70 -9.82 -9.29
C LYS A 6 6.43 -9.51 -8.49
N LEU A 7 6.41 -8.35 -7.83
CA LEU A 7 5.16 -7.81 -7.31
C LEU A 7 4.23 -7.47 -8.49
N ASN A 8 3.12 -8.20 -8.61
CA ASN A 8 2.07 -7.95 -9.60
C ASN A 8 1.20 -6.76 -9.18
N ILE A 9 1.78 -5.55 -9.26
CA ILE A 9 1.10 -4.29 -8.94
C ILE A 9 0.69 -3.59 -10.24
N ASP A 10 -0.59 -3.21 -10.34
CA ASP A 10 -1.15 -2.43 -11.45
C ASP A 10 -2.02 -1.28 -10.91
N ALA A 11 -2.51 -0.40 -11.81
CA ALA A 11 -3.37 0.69 -11.36
C ALA A 11 -4.67 0.20 -10.70
N VAL A 12 -5.13 -1.01 -11.01
CA VAL A 12 -6.37 -1.58 -10.44
C VAL A 12 -6.14 -2.01 -9.00
N SER A 13 -5.01 -2.65 -8.69
CA SER A 13 -4.63 -3.04 -7.34
C SER A 13 -4.35 -1.82 -6.48
N VAL A 14 -3.65 -0.80 -7.00
CA VAL A 14 -3.45 0.48 -6.30
C VAL A 14 -4.80 1.15 -5.99
N ARG A 15 -5.72 1.22 -6.97
CA ARG A 15 -7.07 1.77 -6.76
C ARG A 15 -7.80 1.02 -5.65
N ARG A 16 -7.74 -0.32 -5.67
CA ARG A 16 -8.35 -1.17 -4.65
C ARG A 16 -7.78 -0.87 -3.27
N SER A 17 -6.47 -0.78 -3.11
CA SER A 17 -5.83 -0.51 -1.81
C SER A 17 -6.21 0.87 -1.26
N ILE A 18 -6.39 1.88 -2.11
CA ILE A 18 -6.87 3.20 -1.66
C ILE A 18 -8.32 3.12 -1.13
N LEU A 19 -9.19 2.37 -1.81
CA LEU A 19 -10.63 2.30 -1.49
C LEU A 19 -10.98 1.26 -0.41
N GLN A 20 -10.22 0.18 -0.29
CA GLN A 20 -10.57 -0.98 0.54
C GLN A 20 -9.58 -1.22 1.70
N GLY A 21 -8.60 -0.34 1.92
CA GLY A 21 -7.69 -0.48 3.05
C GLY A 21 -8.40 -0.48 4.41
N THR A 22 -7.79 -1.15 5.38
CA THR A 22 -8.27 -1.28 6.76
C THR A 22 -8.26 0.08 7.46
N ARG A 23 -9.41 0.47 8.02
CA ARG A 23 -9.57 1.76 8.71
C ARG A 23 -8.60 1.84 9.88
N GLY A 24 -7.72 2.84 9.85
CA GLY A 24 -6.79 3.12 10.95
C GLY A 24 -5.44 2.39 10.85
N GLN A 25 -5.31 1.43 9.93
CA GLN A 25 -4.04 0.79 9.60
C GLN A 25 -3.57 1.29 8.23
N THR A 26 -4.15 0.77 7.15
CA THR A 26 -3.74 1.10 5.76
C THR A 26 -4.60 2.19 5.12
N ARG A 27 -5.73 2.56 5.72
CA ARG A 27 -6.64 3.62 5.24
C ARG A 27 -6.75 4.80 6.22
N PRO A 28 -5.94 5.86 6.04
CA PRO A 28 -6.02 7.09 6.82
C PRO A 28 -7.33 7.87 6.57
N PRO A 29 -7.75 8.76 7.49
CA PRO A 29 -9.03 9.48 7.41
C PRO A 29 -9.28 10.19 6.09
N VAL A 30 -8.26 10.84 5.51
CA VAL A 30 -8.39 11.58 4.25
C VAL A 30 -8.78 10.69 3.06
N LEU A 31 -8.37 9.41 3.06
CA LEU A 31 -8.74 8.45 2.01
C LEU A 31 -10.11 7.81 2.26
N ARG A 32 -10.69 7.97 3.44
CA ARG A 32 -12.05 7.48 3.75
C ARG A 32 -13.12 8.32 3.07
N LEU A 33 -12.78 9.55 2.68
CA LEU A 33 -13.64 10.46 1.94
C LEU A 33 -13.78 10.07 0.46
N LEU A 34 -12.90 9.22 -0.06
CA LEU A 34 -12.89 8.80 -1.45
C LEU A 34 -13.78 7.56 -1.66
N ASP A 35 -14.53 7.60 -2.75
CA ASP A 35 -15.32 6.48 -3.27
C ASP A 35 -14.88 6.10 -4.71
N ASP A 36 -15.57 5.14 -5.31
CA ASP A 36 -15.30 4.65 -6.66
C ASP A 36 -15.40 5.72 -7.76
N THR A 37 -16.18 6.79 -7.56
CA THR A 37 -16.32 7.90 -8.50
C THR A 37 -15.09 8.81 -8.47
N HIS A 38 -14.43 8.90 -7.32
CA HIS A 38 -13.28 9.77 -7.10
C HIS A 38 -11.99 9.17 -7.66
N ILE A 39 -11.85 7.85 -7.74
CA ILE A 39 -10.62 7.21 -8.21
C ILE A 39 -10.90 6.40 -9.46
N LYS A 40 -10.36 6.84 -10.60
CA LYS A 40 -10.54 6.18 -11.89
C LYS A 40 -9.21 5.82 -12.52
N VAL A 41 -9.12 4.64 -13.11
CA VAL A 41 -7.98 4.29 -13.98
C VAL A 41 -8.04 5.16 -15.24
N LYS A 42 -6.92 5.77 -15.62
CA LYS A 42 -6.86 6.63 -16.80
C LYS A 42 -7.10 5.78 -18.05
N ARG A 43 -8.13 6.12 -18.84
CA ARG A 43 -8.37 5.48 -20.15
C ARG A 43 -7.11 5.60 -21.02
N GLY A 44 -6.69 4.48 -21.61
CA GLY A 44 -5.48 4.37 -22.42
C GLY A 44 -4.17 4.26 -21.62
N SER A 45 -4.21 4.08 -20.29
CA SER A 45 -3.01 3.85 -19.50
C SER A 45 -3.28 2.90 -18.33
N SER A 46 -2.56 1.78 -18.29
CA SER A 46 -2.62 0.79 -17.20
C SER A 46 -1.85 1.20 -15.94
N ALA A 47 -1.08 2.30 -15.99
CA ALA A 47 -0.18 2.73 -14.93
C ALA A 47 -0.54 4.10 -14.33
N LYS A 48 -1.71 4.67 -14.68
CA LYS A 48 -2.10 6.03 -14.25
C LYS A 48 -3.49 6.02 -13.63
N LEU A 49 -3.61 6.66 -12.47
CA LEU A 49 -4.88 6.96 -11.81
C LEU A 49 -5.24 8.43 -11.98
N ARG A 50 -6.54 8.70 -12.12
CA ARG A 50 -7.15 10.01 -12.00
C ARG A 50 -7.88 10.07 -10.66
N VAL A 51 -7.51 11.04 -9.83
CA VAL A 51 -8.13 11.28 -8.53
C VAL A 51 -8.91 12.59 -8.61
N TYR A 52 -10.22 12.50 -8.39
CA TYR A 52 -11.12 13.63 -8.27
C TYR A 52 -11.31 13.96 -6.79
N ILE A 53 -11.26 15.24 -6.46
CA ILE A 53 -11.45 15.70 -5.09
C ILE A 53 -12.95 15.73 -4.82
N PRO A 54 -13.44 15.12 -3.71
CA PRO A 54 -14.84 15.23 -3.35
C PRO A 54 -15.23 16.68 -3.17
N SER A 55 -16.22 17.13 -3.95
CA SER A 55 -16.72 18.49 -3.87
C SER A 55 -17.69 18.59 -2.71
N THR A 56 -17.37 19.41 -1.71
CA THR A 56 -18.30 19.82 -0.64
C THR A 56 -19.18 21.01 -1.08
N ILE A 57 -19.17 21.34 -2.37
CA ILE A 57 -19.60 22.63 -2.90
C ILE A 57 -21.04 22.53 -3.42
N ASN A 58 -21.95 23.29 -2.80
CA ASN A 58 -23.21 23.68 -3.43
C ASN A 58 -22.89 24.39 -4.76
N ALA A 59 -23.40 23.89 -5.89
CA ALA A 59 -23.00 24.22 -7.27
C ALA A 59 -23.13 25.69 -7.74
N ARG A 60 -23.21 26.66 -6.83
CA ARG A 60 -23.50 28.08 -7.08
C ARG A 60 -22.35 29.06 -6.82
N SER A 61 -21.18 28.62 -6.34
CA SER A 61 -20.00 29.48 -6.13
C SER A 61 -18.87 29.08 -7.08
N SER A 62 -18.45 30.02 -7.92
CA SER A 62 -17.34 29.87 -8.89
C SER A 62 -15.96 29.92 -8.25
N THR A 63 -15.87 30.22 -6.95
CA THR A 63 -14.61 30.23 -6.20
C THR A 63 -14.37 28.88 -5.55
N VAL A 64 -13.24 28.23 -5.86
CA VAL A 64 -12.80 27.00 -5.17
C VAL A 64 -12.67 27.33 -3.68
N PRO A 65 -13.45 26.69 -2.79
CA PRO A 65 -13.34 26.99 -1.38
C PRO A 65 -11.93 26.62 -0.87
N PRO A 66 -11.36 27.40 0.05
CA PRO A 66 -10.05 27.09 0.65
C PRO A 66 -9.97 25.64 1.17
N THR A 67 -11.08 25.10 1.65
CA THR A 67 -11.22 23.71 2.13
C THR A 67 -10.89 22.67 1.05
N THR A 68 -11.22 22.92 -0.21
CA THR A 68 -10.93 22.00 -1.33
C THR A 68 -9.44 21.95 -1.64
N PHE A 69 -8.76 23.11 -1.58
CA PHE A 69 -7.32 23.19 -1.76
C PHE A 69 -6.57 22.43 -0.65
N PHE A 70 -6.97 22.63 0.62
CA PHE A 70 -6.37 21.90 1.74
C PHE A 70 -6.63 20.39 1.65
N LEU A 71 -7.82 19.98 1.21
CA LEU A 71 -8.12 18.56 0.98
C LEU A 71 -7.25 17.97 -0.15
N MET A 72 -7.08 18.69 -1.25
CA MET A 72 -6.18 18.27 -2.33
C MET A 72 -4.75 18.06 -1.80
N GLN A 73 -4.25 19.00 -1.00
CA GLN A 73 -2.90 18.92 -0.46
C GLN A 73 -2.75 17.74 0.51
N ALA A 74 -3.76 17.50 1.36
CA ALA A 74 -3.79 16.35 2.25
C ALA A 74 -3.82 15.02 1.49
N LEU A 75 -4.62 14.93 0.41
CA LEU A 75 -4.67 13.77 -0.47
C LEU A 75 -3.32 13.54 -1.18
N LYS A 76 -2.70 14.60 -1.71
CA LYS A 76 -1.38 14.54 -2.34
C LYS A 76 -0.31 14.00 -1.39
N ALA A 77 -0.37 14.36 -0.11
CA ALA A 77 0.55 13.84 0.90
C ALA A 77 0.27 12.39 1.29
N ALA A 78 -0.99 11.97 1.30
CA ALA A 78 -1.40 10.64 1.76
C ALA A 78 -1.30 9.54 0.68
N LEU A 79 -1.60 9.85 -0.58
CA LEU A 79 -1.66 8.86 -1.67
C LEU A 79 -0.34 8.08 -1.87
N PRO A 80 0.86 8.70 -1.82
CA PRO A 80 2.12 7.96 -1.95
C PRO A 80 2.41 6.98 -0.80
N ARG A 81 1.73 7.14 0.35
CA ARG A 81 1.93 6.30 1.55
C ARG A 81 1.00 5.09 1.59
N VAL A 82 0.15 4.90 0.58
CA VAL A 82 -0.78 3.76 0.53
C VAL A 82 -0.01 2.47 0.31
N ILE A 83 -0.19 1.53 1.23
CA ILE A 83 0.39 0.19 1.13
C ILE A 83 -0.46 -0.62 0.17
N VAL A 84 0.14 -1.06 -0.94
CA VAL A 84 -0.56 -1.80 -1.99
C VAL A 84 -0.50 -3.31 -1.72
N GLN A 85 0.65 -3.79 -1.26
CA GLN A 85 0.92 -5.20 -0.97
C GLN A 85 1.95 -5.30 0.17
N GLY A 86 1.86 -6.36 0.97
CA GLY A 86 2.72 -6.61 2.12
C GLY A 86 1.99 -6.45 3.47
N ILE A 87 2.74 -6.67 4.55
CA ILE A 87 2.25 -6.57 5.93
C ILE A 87 2.53 -5.16 6.44
N HIS A 88 1.48 -4.46 6.87
CA HIS A 88 1.57 -3.02 7.17
C HIS A 88 2.43 -2.68 8.40
N SER A 89 2.62 -3.64 9.30
CA SER A 89 3.40 -3.49 10.54
C SER A 89 4.88 -3.84 10.37
N ILE A 90 5.29 -4.31 9.19
CA ILE A 90 6.69 -4.57 8.85
C ILE A 90 7.31 -3.31 8.26
N ASN A 91 8.48 -2.93 8.77
CA ASN A 91 9.22 -1.77 8.30
C ASN A 91 10.24 -2.16 7.22
N ARG A 92 11.02 -3.21 7.47
CA ARG A 92 12.01 -3.73 6.52
C ARG A 92 12.27 -5.22 6.74
N ALA A 93 12.76 -5.87 5.69
CA ALA A 93 13.31 -7.21 5.76
C ALA A 93 14.72 -7.20 5.18
N VAL A 94 15.63 -7.91 5.82
CA VAL A 94 17.04 -8.04 5.44
C VAL A 94 17.30 -9.51 5.16
N ILE A 95 17.86 -9.80 3.99
CA ILE A 95 18.34 -11.14 3.67
C ILE A 95 19.75 -11.23 4.23
N ASN A 96 19.98 -12.18 5.13
CA ASN A 96 21.30 -12.50 5.64
C ASN A 96 21.78 -13.81 5.02
N GLU A 97 23.08 -13.90 4.79
CA GLU A 97 23.74 -15.06 4.20
C GLU A 97 24.65 -15.68 5.26
N GLU A 98 24.50 -16.99 5.47
CA GLU A 98 25.31 -17.77 6.40
C GLU A 98 25.94 -18.95 5.66
N ASP A 99 27.28 -18.97 5.60
CA ASP A 99 28.04 -20.12 5.13
C ASP A 99 28.39 -21.04 6.30
N LYS A 100 27.77 -22.22 6.32
CA LYS A 100 28.09 -23.29 7.28
C LYS A 100 28.54 -24.53 6.54
N HIS A 101 29.79 -24.96 6.79
CA HIS A 101 30.38 -26.18 6.24
C HIS A 101 30.29 -26.29 4.70
N GLY A 102 30.49 -25.18 3.99
CA GLY A 102 30.44 -25.13 2.51
C GLY A 102 29.03 -25.16 1.92
N ARG A 103 27.98 -24.99 2.74
CA ARG A 103 26.61 -24.73 2.28
C ARG A 103 26.20 -23.32 2.67
N THR A 104 25.86 -22.53 1.66
CA THR A 104 25.28 -21.21 1.79
C THR A 104 23.81 -21.33 2.15
N SER A 105 23.41 -20.70 3.25
CA SER A 105 22.02 -20.62 3.72
C SER A 105 21.58 -19.17 3.81
N TYR A 106 20.30 -18.92 3.53
CA TYR A 106 19.72 -17.58 3.58
C TYR A 106 18.61 -17.53 4.62
N HIS A 107 18.65 -16.52 5.48
CA HIS A 107 17.62 -16.24 6.49
C HIS A 107 17.14 -14.80 6.35
N LEU A 108 15.84 -14.62 6.64
CA LEU A 108 15.19 -13.32 6.61
C LEU A 108 15.11 -12.77 8.02
N LEU A 109 15.74 -11.61 8.24
CA LEU A 109 15.57 -10.81 9.44
C LEU A 109 14.52 -9.75 9.15
N VAL A 110 13.39 -9.81 9.83
CA VAL A 110 12.24 -8.93 9.61
C VAL A 110 12.09 -8.01 10.81
N GLU A 111 12.11 -6.70 10.56
CA GLU A 111 11.81 -5.70 11.58
C GLU A 111 10.35 -5.25 11.49
N GLY A 112 9.61 -5.48 12.57
CA GLY A 112 8.25 -5.00 12.72
C GLY A 112 7.42 -5.90 13.62
N TYR A 113 6.10 -5.81 13.47
CA TYR A 113 5.13 -6.66 14.16
C TYR A 113 4.36 -7.54 13.18
N GLY A 114 3.66 -8.55 13.69
CA GLY A 114 2.85 -9.46 12.88
C GLY A 114 3.51 -10.82 12.62
N LEU A 115 4.13 -11.42 13.65
CA LEU A 115 4.77 -12.74 13.57
C LEU A 115 3.86 -13.80 12.94
N ALA A 116 2.57 -13.82 13.31
CA ALA A 116 1.60 -14.77 12.76
C ALA A 116 1.41 -14.60 11.23
N GLU A 117 1.39 -13.36 10.73
CA GLU A 117 1.29 -13.09 9.28
C GLU A 117 2.56 -13.50 8.54
N VAL A 118 3.73 -13.30 9.16
CA VAL A 118 5.03 -13.76 8.62
C VAL A 118 5.08 -15.29 8.55
N MET A 119 4.74 -15.98 9.64
CA MET A 119 4.74 -17.46 9.70
C MET A 119 3.74 -18.08 8.72
N GLY A 120 2.64 -17.39 8.43
CA GLY A 120 1.63 -17.81 7.45
C GLY A 120 1.98 -17.43 5.99
N SER A 121 3.07 -16.70 5.77
CA SER A 121 3.47 -16.27 4.42
C SER A 121 4.04 -17.46 3.62
N PRO A 122 3.58 -17.70 2.38
CA PRO A 122 4.09 -18.79 1.56
C PRO A 122 5.62 -18.73 1.39
N GLY A 123 6.28 -19.86 1.62
CA GLY A 123 7.75 -19.97 1.53
C GLY A 123 8.49 -19.69 2.83
N VAL A 124 7.81 -19.29 3.91
CA VAL A 124 8.38 -19.18 5.26
C VAL A 124 8.17 -20.48 6.03
N ASP A 125 9.21 -21.02 6.68
CA ASP A 125 9.04 -22.12 7.64
C ASP A 125 8.67 -21.56 9.03
N GLY A 126 7.36 -21.48 9.29
CA GLY A 126 6.83 -20.96 10.55
C GLY A 126 7.31 -21.73 11.78
N ARG A 127 7.68 -23.02 11.66
CA ARG A 127 8.13 -23.82 12.83
C ARG A 127 9.54 -23.43 13.30
N HIS A 128 10.32 -22.82 12.41
CA HIS A 128 11.68 -22.34 12.69
C HIS A 128 11.77 -20.81 12.63
N THR A 129 10.64 -20.11 12.78
CA THR A 129 10.60 -18.65 12.87
C THR A 129 10.55 -18.22 14.34
N THR A 130 11.37 -17.23 14.70
CA THR A 130 11.49 -16.69 16.07
C THR A 130 11.41 -15.17 16.06
N THR A 131 11.01 -14.56 17.18
CA THR A 131 10.95 -13.10 17.38
C THR A 131 11.79 -12.65 18.57
#